data_AF-A0AAD9Y5H1-F1
#
_entry.id   AF-A0AAD9Y5H1-F1
#
_cell.length_a   1.000
_cell.length_b   1.000
_cell.length_c   1.000
_cell.angle_alpha   90.00
_cell.angle_beta   90.00
_cell.angle_gamma   90.00
#
_symmetry.space_group_name_H-M   'P 1'
#
loop_
_entity.id
_entity.type
_entity.pdbx_description
1 polymer ?
#
loop_
_entity_poly.entity_id
_entity_poly.type
_entity_poly.pdbx_seq_one_letter_code
_entity_poly.pdbx_strand_id
1 'polypeptide(L)'
;MRDPYMQQIIDGTKTYEFRKYNIEGVQRIWFYRIRPYAAITHVCEVSPAVTRNPGDQPIPENGLGNKEFNDRHPDWNGYDFAYRINSGIRWPQMRDEHGMTIPPRGRVRLPASIAEQFPWHQQTKIL
;
A
#
# COMPACT_ATOMS: atom_id res chain seq x y z
N MET A 1 1.00 11.84 0.28
CA MET A 1 -0.30 12.21 0.87
C MET A 1 -0.11 13.19 2.03
N ARG A 2 -1.17 13.94 2.42
CA ARG A 2 -1.20 14.75 3.66
C ARG A 2 -1.31 13.83 4.88
N ASP A 3 -0.69 14.18 6.00
CA ASP A 3 -1.06 13.64 7.32
C ASP A 3 -2.48 14.14 7.60
N PRO A 4 -3.51 13.28 7.46
CA PRO A 4 -3.63 12.05 8.25
C PRO A 4 -3.53 10.71 7.48
N TYR A 5 -3.32 10.71 6.16
CA TYR A 5 -3.45 9.49 5.34
C TYR A 5 -2.47 8.38 5.72
N MET A 6 -1.19 8.70 5.94
CA MET A 6 -0.22 7.67 6.35
C MET A 6 -0.50 7.16 7.76
N GLN A 7 -0.97 8.03 8.65
CA GLN A 7 -1.34 7.63 10.00
C GLN A 7 -2.51 6.63 9.96
N GLN A 8 -3.48 6.81 9.06
CA GLN A 8 -4.57 5.85 8.88
C GLN A 8 -4.09 4.46 8.43
N ILE A 9 -3.02 4.41 7.61
CA ILE A 9 -2.41 3.13 7.21
C ILE A 9 -1.69 2.51 8.41
N ILE A 10 -0.86 3.29 9.12
CA ILE A 10 -0.10 2.83 10.29
C ILE A 10 -1.03 2.31 11.39
N ASP A 11 -2.11 3.02 11.69
CA ASP A 11 -3.10 2.64 12.70
C ASP A 11 -3.99 1.46 12.25
N GLY A 12 -3.86 1.01 11.00
CA GLY A 12 -4.68 -0.06 10.42
C GLY A 12 -6.11 0.37 10.07
N THR A 13 -6.48 1.63 10.27
CA THR A 13 -7.79 2.19 9.92
C THR A 13 -8.04 2.14 8.41
N LYS A 14 -7.00 2.38 7.60
CA LYS A 14 -7.04 2.20 6.14
C LYS A 14 -6.41 0.86 5.78
N THR A 15 -7.25 -0.08 5.36
CA THR A 15 -6.82 -1.47 5.06
C THR A 15 -6.58 -1.74 3.57
N TYR A 16 -7.07 -0.87 2.68
CA TYR A 16 -6.86 -0.98 1.24
C TYR A 16 -6.32 0.32 0.64
N GLU A 17 -5.40 0.21 -0.31
CA GLU A 17 -5.02 1.29 -1.22
C GLU A 17 -5.79 1.17 -2.53
N PHE A 18 -6.44 2.24 -2.95
CA PHE A 18 -7.32 2.23 -4.11
C PHE A 18 -6.65 2.94 -5.29
N ARG A 19 -6.75 2.35 -6.49
CA ARG A 19 -6.12 2.87 -7.70
C ARG A 19 -7.07 2.86 -8.88
N LYS A 20 -6.81 3.80 -9.80
CA LYS A 20 -7.55 3.91 -11.06
C LYS A 20 -7.11 2.95 -12.16
N TYR A 21 -5.93 2.35 -11.99
CA TYR A 21 -5.35 1.43 -12.96
C TYR A 21 -4.73 0.24 -12.21
N ASN A 22 -4.74 -0.92 -12.87
CA ASN A 22 -4.08 -2.10 -12.35
C ASN A 22 -2.56 -1.95 -12.47
N ILE A 23 -1.87 -2.21 -11.38
CA ILE A 23 -0.43 -2.44 -11.31
C ILE A 23 -0.21 -3.95 -11.29
N GLU A 24 -0.26 -4.57 -12.46
CA GLU A 24 -0.10 -6.02 -12.59
C GLU A 24 1.23 -6.50 -11.98
N GLY A 25 1.15 -7.59 -11.21
CA GLY A 25 2.28 -8.21 -10.52
C GLY A 25 2.85 -7.40 -9.35
N VAL A 26 2.16 -6.35 -8.89
CA VAL A 26 2.64 -5.57 -7.73
C VAL A 26 2.57 -6.39 -6.45
N GLN A 27 3.68 -6.39 -5.71
CA GLN A 27 3.77 -7.02 -4.39
C GLN A 27 3.93 -5.97 -3.28
N ARG A 28 4.42 -4.76 -3.62
CA ARG A 28 4.67 -3.68 -2.67
C ARG A 28 4.38 -2.31 -3.27
N ILE A 29 3.83 -1.42 -2.47
CA ILE A 29 3.54 -0.02 -2.83
C ILE A 29 4.38 0.92 -1.97
N TRP A 30 5.00 1.90 -2.62
CA TRP A 30 5.84 2.92 -2.01
C TRP A 30 5.00 4.16 -1.69
N PHE A 31 4.99 4.58 -0.42
CA PHE A 31 4.18 5.71 0.03
C PHE A 31 5.03 6.95 0.26
N TYR A 32 4.78 7.96 -0.56
CA TYR A 32 5.40 9.29 -0.48
C TYR A 32 4.56 10.23 0.39
N ARG A 33 5.18 10.80 1.43
CA ARG A 33 4.58 11.88 2.24
C ARG A 33 4.96 13.23 1.63
N ILE A 34 3.98 14.11 1.53
CA ILE A 34 4.23 15.49 1.08
C ILE A 34 4.88 16.29 2.23
N ARG A 35 5.01 17.62 2.09
CA ARG A 35 5.60 18.46 3.15
C ARG A 35 4.97 18.17 4.53
N PRO A 36 5.77 18.14 5.62
CA PRO A 36 7.18 18.55 5.70
C PRO A 36 8.19 17.48 5.24
N TYR A 37 7.78 16.23 5.06
CA TYR A 37 8.70 15.12 4.81
C TYR A 37 9.27 15.13 3.38
N ALA A 38 8.41 15.38 2.38
CA ALA A 38 8.77 15.39 0.97
C ALA A 38 9.61 14.15 0.55
N ALA A 39 9.28 12.98 1.11
CA ALA A 39 10.05 11.76 0.95
C ALA A 39 9.16 10.51 0.95
N ILE A 40 9.68 9.43 0.38
CA ILE A 40 9.15 8.09 0.66
C ILE A 40 9.43 7.80 2.12
N THR A 41 8.41 7.33 2.82
CA THR A 41 8.53 7.03 4.26
C THR A 41 8.22 5.59 4.59
N HIS A 42 7.39 4.94 3.79
CA HIS A 42 6.97 3.56 4.01
C HIS A 42 6.90 2.83 2.68
N VAL A 43 7.17 1.54 2.72
CA VAL A 43 6.85 0.61 1.64
C VAL A 43 5.99 -0.47 2.27
N CYS A 44 4.79 -0.64 1.74
CA CYS A 44 3.86 -1.63 2.26
C CYS A 44 3.69 -2.78 1.29
N GLU A 45 3.68 -3.99 1.83
CA GLU A 45 3.26 -5.17 1.08
C GLU A 45 1.78 -5.13 0.80
N VAL A 46 1.44 -5.57 -0.41
CA VAL A 46 0.06 -5.62 -0.86
C VAL A 46 -0.30 -6.96 -1.46
N SER A 47 -1.56 -7.34 -1.26
CA SER A 47 -2.16 -8.47 -1.97
C SER A 47 -2.49 -8.08 -3.42
N PRO A 48 -2.71 -9.05 -4.33
CA PRO A 48 -3.27 -8.78 -5.65
C PRO A 48 -4.52 -7.91 -5.58
N ALA A 49 -4.75 -7.11 -6.63
CA ALA A 49 -5.90 -6.21 -6.67
C ALA A 49 -7.22 -6.99 -6.62
N VAL A 50 -8.12 -6.54 -5.75
CA VAL A 50 -9.55 -6.88 -5.84
C VAL A 50 -10.22 -5.85 -6.74
N THR A 51 -11.04 -6.33 -7.67
CA THR A 51 -11.84 -5.50 -8.57
C THR A 51 -13.29 -5.41 -8.11
N ARG A 52 -14.07 -4.52 -8.74
CA ARG A 52 -15.51 -4.37 -8.50
C ARG A 52 -16.34 -4.82 -9.70
N ASN A 53 -15.83 -5.73 -10.50
CA ASN A 53 -16.55 -6.21 -11.68
C ASN A 53 -17.79 -7.01 -11.24
N PRO A 54 -18.83 -7.09 -12.08
CA PRO A 54 -19.99 -7.92 -11.76
C PRO A 54 -19.55 -9.37 -11.45
N GLY A 55 -19.89 -9.86 -10.25
CA GLY A 55 -19.53 -11.19 -9.77
C GLY A 55 -18.31 -11.24 -8.83
N ASP A 56 -17.53 -10.16 -8.72
CA ASP A 56 -16.46 -10.06 -7.74
C ASP A 56 -17.04 -9.95 -6.32
N GLN A 57 -16.35 -10.56 -5.35
CA GLN A 57 -16.72 -10.43 -3.95
C GLN A 57 -16.33 -9.04 -3.41
N PRO A 58 -17.21 -8.36 -2.65
CA PRO A 58 -16.89 -7.08 -2.06
C PRO A 58 -15.78 -7.23 -1.01
N ILE A 59 -15.01 -6.16 -0.79
CA ILE A 59 -14.00 -6.13 0.27
C ILE A 59 -14.68 -5.90 1.64
N PRO A 60 -14.04 -6.31 2.76
CA PRO A 60 -14.59 -6.07 4.09
C PRO A 60 -14.82 -4.57 4.37
N GLU A 61 -15.99 -4.18 4.88
CA GLU A 61 -16.36 -2.77 5.06
C GLU A 61 -15.77 -2.08 6.29
N ASN A 62 -14.98 -2.79 7.10
CA ASN A 62 -14.42 -2.29 8.36
C ASN A 62 -13.25 -1.31 8.18
N GLY A 63 -12.75 -1.11 6.95
CA GLY A 63 -11.67 -0.18 6.65
C GLY A 63 -12.16 1.12 6.01
N LEU A 64 -11.39 2.19 6.22
CA LEU A 64 -11.72 3.52 5.69
C LEU A 64 -11.77 3.54 4.16
N GLY A 65 -12.93 3.92 3.61
CA GLY A 65 -13.18 3.99 2.17
C GLY A 65 -13.68 2.67 1.57
N ASN A 66 -13.75 1.58 2.34
CA ASN A 66 -14.09 0.27 1.80
C ASN A 66 -15.56 0.18 1.41
N LYS A 67 -16.45 0.76 2.23
CA LYS A 67 -17.88 0.82 1.91
C LYS A 67 -18.13 1.66 0.66
N GLU A 68 -17.53 2.84 0.59
CA GLU A 68 -17.65 3.75 -0.56
C GLU A 68 -17.08 3.12 -1.84
N PHE A 69 -16.01 2.34 -1.71
CA PHE A 69 -15.49 1.52 -2.78
C PHE A 69 -16.52 0.47 -3.23
N ASN A 70 -17.05 -0.36 -2.32
CA ASN A 70 -18.07 -1.36 -2.67
C ASN A 70 -19.30 -0.75 -3.33
N ASP A 71 -19.77 0.39 -2.82
CA ASP A 71 -20.99 1.08 -3.29
C ASP A 71 -20.78 1.91 -4.58
N ARG A 72 -19.57 1.92 -5.15
CA ARG A 72 -19.21 2.75 -6.33
C ARG A 72 -19.54 4.23 -6.13
N HIS A 73 -19.24 4.77 -4.94
CA HIS A 73 -19.52 6.16 -4.59
C HIS A 73 -18.90 7.13 -5.62
N PRO A 74 -19.58 8.23 -6.02
CA PRO A 74 -19.13 9.13 -7.08
C PRO A 74 -17.70 9.69 -6.91
N ASP A 75 -17.29 9.97 -5.68
CA ASP A 75 -15.92 10.45 -5.36
C ASP A 75 -14.82 9.43 -5.73
N TRP A 76 -15.18 8.16 -5.89
CA TRP A 76 -14.29 7.05 -6.25
C TRP A 76 -14.44 6.66 -7.72
N ASN A 77 -14.99 7.53 -8.56
CA ASN A 77 -15.16 7.25 -9.98
C ASN A 77 -13.81 6.93 -10.65
N GLY A 78 -13.79 5.79 -11.33
CA GLY A 78 -12.62 5.20 -11.98
C GLY A 78 -11.60 4.54 -11.04
N TYR A 79 -11.81 4.50 -9.72
CA TYR A 79 -10.97 3.74 -8.79
C TYR A 79 -11.45 2.29 -8.68
N ASP A 80 -11.08 1.45 -9.65
CA ASP A 80 -11.63 0.08 -9.76
C ASP A 80 -10.73 -1.03 -9.20
N PHE A 81 -9.58 -0.67 -8.62
CA PHE A 81 -8.62 -1.62 -8.07
C PHE A 81 -8.34 -1.33 -6.59
N ALA A 82 -8.54 -2.32 -5.73
CA ALA A 82 -8.24 -2.24 -4.30
C ALA A 82 -7.11 -3.20 -3.92
N TYR A 83 -6.00 -2.67 -3.41
CA TYR A 83 -4.84 -3.41 -2.93
C TYR A 83 -4.89 -3.52 -1.41
N ARG A 84 -5.08 -4.73 -0.88
CA ARG A 84 -5.04 -4.93 0.57
C ARG A 84 -3.64 -4.63 1.08
N ILE A 85 -3.53 -3.74 2.05
CA ILE A 85 -2.27 -3.41 2.72
C ILE A 85 -2.06 -4.41 3.85
N ASN A 86 -0.95 -5.16 3.80
CA ASN A 86 -0.67 -6.25 4.75
C ASN A 86 0.27 -5.80 5.88
N SER A 87 1.43 -5.30 5.48
CA SER A 87 2.55 -4.94 6.35
C SER A 87 3.35 -3.82 5.72
N GLY A 88 4.25 -3.18 6.47
CA GLY A 88 5.07 -2.11 5.92
C GLY A 88 6.34 -1.91 6.72
N ILE A 89 7.33 -1.36 6.03
CA ILE A 89 8.68 -1.10 6.53
C ILE A 89 8.99 0.37 6.30
N ARG A 90 9.66 1.00 7.27
CA ARG A 90 10.02 2.42 7.18
C ARG A 90 11.23 2.62 6.28
N TRP A 91 11.26 3.74 5.56
CA TRP A 91 12.36 4.08 4.67
C TRP A 91 13.74 4.10 5.34
N PRO A 92 13.93 4.65 6.55
CA PRO A 92 15.21 4.59 7.23
C PRO A 92 15.72 3.16 7.42
N GLN A 93 14.84 2.20 7.76
CA GLN A 93 15.23 0.79 7.89
C GLN A 93 15.69 0.23 6.53
N MET A 94 14.98 0.54 5.44
CA MET A 94 15.42 0.14 4.09
C MET A 94 16.78 0.71 3.68
N ARG A 95 17.05 1.96 4.05
CA ARG A 95 18.32 2.61 3.74
C ARG A 95 19.45 2.05 4.59
N ASP A 96 19.24 2.00 5.91
CA ASP A 96 20.29 1.75 6.90
C ASP A 96 20.59 0.25 7.05
N GLU A 97 19.57 -0.61 6.97
CA GLU A 97 19.72 -2.07 7.16
C GLU A 97 19.84 -2.81 5.83
N HIS A 98 19.31 -2.25 4.74
CA HIS A 98 19.17 -2.96 3.46
C HIS A 98 19.86 -2.29 2.27
N GLY A 99 20.67 -1.27 2.51
CA GLY A 99 21.55 -0.68 1.51
C GLY A 99 20.85 0.10 0.39
N MET A 100 19.59 0.49 0.58
CA MET A 100 18.88 1.33 -0.39
C MET A 100 19.35 2.78 -0.31
N THR A 101 20.07 3.25 -1.32
CA THR A 101 20.69 4.59 -1.29
C THR A 101 19.74 5.73 -1.67
N ILE A 102 18.76 5.48 -2.52
CA ILE A 102 17.77 6.48 -2.95
C ILE A 102 16.34 5.90 -2.93
N PRO A 103 15.34 6.72 -2.58
CA PRO A 103 13.95 6.37 -2.78
C PRO A 103 13.69 6.08 -4.27
N PRO A 104 13.09 4.94 -4.62
CA PRO A 104 12.75 4.60 -5.98
C PRO A 104 11.84 5.64 -6.63
N ARG A 105 12.17 5.99 -7.87
CA ARG A 105 11.36 6.92 -8.70
C ARG A 105 10.38 6.18 -9.62
N GLY A 106 10.31 4.86 -9.53
CA GLY A 106 9.52 3.97 -10.38
C GLY A 106 9.53 2.54 -9.83
N ARG A 107 9.25 1.55 -10.70
CA ARG A 107 9.35 0.13 -10.32
C ARG A 107 10.83 -0.23 -10.13
N VAL A 108 11.18 -0.83 -9.00
CA VAL A 108 12.53 -1.33 -8.71
C VAL A 108 12.44 -2.76 -8.17
N ARG A 109 13.49 -3.55 -8.41
CA ARG A 109 13.64 -4.85 -7.75
C ARG A 109 13.99 -4.60 -6.28
N LEU A 110 13.36 -5.37 -5.41
CA LEU A 110 13.62 -5.33 -3.99
C LEU A 110 15.02 -5.92 -3.66
N PRO A 111 15.79 -5.32 -2.74
CA PRO A 111 16.99 -5.96 -2.20
C PRO A 111 16.67 -7.33 -1.57
N ALA A 112 17.54 -8.31 -1.82
CA ALA A 112 17.37 -9.68 -1.32
C ALA A 112 17.28 -9.74 0.21
N SER A 113 18.06 -8.91 0.92
CA SER A 113 18.03 -8.83 2.38
C SER A 113 16.66 -8.44 2.96
N ILE A 114 15.90 -7.58 2.27
CA ILE A 114 14.52 -7.25 2.69
C ILE A 114 13.61 -8.45 2.47
N ALA A 115 13.75 -9.17 1.36
CA ALA A 115 12.92 -10.34 1.08
C ALA A 115 13.14 -11.45 2.12
N GLU A 116 14.38 -11.60 2.58
CA GLU A 116 14.78 -12.59 3.60
C GLU A 116 14.29 -12.21 5.00
N GLN A 117 14.47 -10.96 5.42
CA GLN A 117 14.07 -10.48 6.75
C GLN A 117 12.56 -10.30 6.88
N PHE A 118 11.90 -9.96 5.77
CA PHE A 118 10.47 -9.67 5.72
C PHE A 118 9.80 -10.54 4.64
N PRO A 119 9.68 -11.86 4.89
CA PRO A 119 9.09 -12.78 3.93
C PRO A 119 7.58 -12.56 3.79
N TRP A 120 7.15 -12.30 2.56
CA TRP A 120 5.80 -11.84 2.23
C TRP A 120 4.66 -12.75 2.72
N HIS A 121 4.91 -14.05 2.85
CA HIS A 121 3.92 -15.03 3.29
C HIS A 121 3.74 -15.08 4.82
N GLN A 122 4.57 -14.39 5.60
CA GLN A 122 4.54 -14.43 7.07
C GLN A 122 4.07 -13.12 7.71
N GLN A 123 3.76 -12.10 6.91
CA GLN A 123 3.49 -10.75 7.43
C GLN A 123 2.00 -10.49 7.61
N THR A 124 1.61 -10.04 8.80
CA THR A 124 0.20 -9.78 9.15
C THR A 124 -0.06 -8.36 9.68
N LYS A 125 0.98 -7.54 9.92
CA LYS A 125 0.87 -6.16 10.43
C LYS A 125 2.00 -5.24 9.94
N ILE A 126 1.72 -3.93 9.89
CA ILE A 126 2.66 -2.85 9.59
C ILE A 126 3.43 -2.47 10.88
N LEU A 127 4.76 -2.30 10.81
CA LEU A 127 5.62 -1.84 11.91
C LEU A 127 5.96 -0.33 11.79
#